data_AF-A0ABD4ZBB5-F1
#
_entry.id   AF-A0ABD4ZBB5-F1
#
_cell.length_a   1.000
_cell.length_b   1.000
_cell.length_c   1.000
_cell.angle_alpha   90.00
_cell.angle_beta   90.00
_cell.angle_gamma   90.00
#
_symmetry.space_group_name_H-M   'P 1'
#
loop_
_entity.id
_entity.type
_entity.pdbx_description
1 polymer ?
#
loop_
_entity_poly.entity_id
_entity_poly.type
_entity_poly.pdbx_seq_one_letter_code
_entity_poly.pdbx_strand_id
1 'polypeptide(L)'
;MNPAISVVVPAYNKEPYIKQCMDSLVNQTFKNIEIIVVDDASTDNTLQILRDYEHKDSRVKIIAKDHNCGRHVARKTGVQSTSGDYVLFVDADDEIDLKACEVLYSYVTNNPADILHFGVSIHPEGKSDEDFAYSYDQMYAQNNGDQTGDNIIKSTFSSDFPHWTPWNVITALFKGDLVRDAFKKTVSTRLSKAEDAYEYFAIAAFAQTLKDLTAFRALKYHIGRGISGRSKISVEKFTVEQRSVKDVVSAVYDFANDFAKEPSMKSRKQTIEEASRWFDNRGLKIVKDEFFTRLKVEDFQEAINAVIETWGLERACSIVLEKLVDLMNQVVESDCIIKHGSVCDVLLNVYRNIKPDSFKDKQNTTYDKQVDLMSLHIMQVHQQKYEEEQKRLQIEAQKRYDAMPVYKRFAKKIKNMVKNLTKSKNDK
;
A
#
# COMPACT_ATOMS: atom_id res chain seq x y z
N MET A 1 42.38 3.16 -6.19
CA MET A 1 41.76 1.82 -6.11
C MET A 1 40.28 1.98 -6.37
N ASN A 2 39.63 1.02 -7.02
CA ASN A 2 38.18 1.05 -7.21
C ASN A 2 37.49 0.72 -5.87
N PRO A 3 36.42 1.44 -5.46
CA PRO A 3 35.66 1.09 -4.26
C PRO A 3 35.09 -0.33 -4.38
N ALA A 4 35.06 -1.08 -3.29
CA ALA A 4 34.42 -2.40 -3.28
C ALA A 4 32.88 -2.27 -3.23
N ILE A 5 32.38 -1.30 -2.46
CA ILE A 5 30.95 -0.99 -2.35
C ILE A 5 30.74 0.52 -2.57
N SER A 6 29.80 0.88 -3.44
CA SER A 6 29.21 2.22 -3.48
C SER A 6 27.90 2.22 -2.71
N VAL A 7 27.81 3.02 -1.65
CA VAL A 7 26.56 3.25 -0.92
C VAL A 7 25.84 4.43 -1.57
N VAL A 8 24.57 4.25 -1.94
CA VAL A 8 23.73 5.30 -2.55
C VAL A 8 22.61 5.68 -1.57
N VAL A 9 22.54 6.97 -1.23
CA VAL A 9 21.57 7.52 -0.27
C VAL A 9 20.75 8.65 -0.91
N PRO A 10 19.47 8.45 -1.21
CA PRO A 10 18.59 9.56 -1.58
C PRO A 10 18.12 10.30 -0.32
N ALA A 11 18.26 11.62 -0.30
CA ALA A 11 17.86 12.47 0.83
C ALA A 11 16.94 13.61 0.38
N TYR A 12 15.87 13.86 1.14
CA TYR A 12 15.02 15.04 0.98
C TYR A 12 14.34 15.35 2.30
N ASN A 13 14.65 16.52 2.88
CA ASN A 13 14.10 16.98 4.15
C ASN A 13 14.22 15.93 5.27
N LYS A 14 15.45 15.48 5.53
CA LYS A 14 15.80 14.45 6.51
C LYS A 14 16.65 14.99 7.65
N GLU A 15 16.60 16.28 7.94
CA GLU A 15 17.34 16.91 9.03
C GLU A 15 17.28 16.12 10.36
N PRO A 16 16.11 15.59 10.78
CA PRO A 16 16.03 14.85 12.05
C PRO A 16 16.83 13.55 12.11
N TYR A 17 17.11 12.92 10.96
CA TYR A 17 17.59 11.53 10.91
C TYR A 17 18.90 11.36 10.12
N ILE A 18 19.21 12.28 9.20
CA ILE A 18 20.33 12.14 8.28
C ILE A 18 21.67 11.99 8.99
N LYS A 19 21.83 12.60 10.17
CA LYS A 19 23.04 12.45 10.98
C LYS A 19 23.27 11.00 11.41
N GLN A 20 22.22 10.32 11.87
CA GLN A 20 22.30 8.91 12.31
C GLN A 20 22.63 8.01 11.12
N CYS A 21 21.96 8.23 9.99
CA CYS A 21 22.25 7.53 8.74
C CYS A 21 23.74 7.68 8.37
N MET A 22 24.24 8.92 8.26
CA MET A 22 25.62 9.19 7.88
C MET A 22 26.64 8.65 8.89
N ASP A 23 26.37 8.76 10.19
CA ASP A 23 27.22 8.17 11.24
C ASP A 23 27.35 6.66 11.08
N SER A 24 26.29 5.95 10.67
CA SER A 24 26.34 4.50 10.42
C SER A 24 27.23 4.14 9.21
N LEU A 25 27.31 5.03 8.20
CA LEU A 25 28.07 4.81 6.96
C LEU A 25 29.56 5.13 7.12
N VAL A 26 29.89 6.30 7.69
CA VAL A 26 31.31 6.70 7.83
C VAL A 26 32.05 5.82 8.84
N ASN A 27 31.35 5.29 9.83
CA ASN A 27 31.94 4.44 10.87
C ASN A 27 32.12 2.97 10.47
N GLN A 28 31.64 2.52 9.31
CA GLN A 28 31.81 1.12 8.83
C GLN A 28 33.24 0.59 9.05
N THR A 29 33.37 -0.64 9.55
CA THR A 29 34.69 -1.26 9.79
C THR A 29 35.47 -1.46 8.50
N PHE A 30 34.77 -1.78 7.41
CA PHE A 30 35.33 -1.90 6.08
C PHE A 30 35.43 -0.53 5.39
N LYS A 31 36.65 -0.10 5.08
CA LYS A 31 36.92 1.27 4.59
C LYS A 31 36.94 1.42 3.08
N ASN A 32 37.04 0.32 2.30
CA ASN A 32 37.04 0.38 0.84
C ASN A 32 35.61 0.57 0.28
N ILE A 33 34.99 1.69 0.66
CA ILE A 33 33.64 2.08 0.24
C ILE A 33 33.66 3.52 -0.26
N GLU A 34 32.72 3.87 -1.13
CA GLU A 34 32.34 5.26 -1.39
C GLU A 34 30.88 5.48 -0.97
N ILE A 35 30.55 6.69 -0.55
CA ILE A 35 29.23 7.07 -0.06
C ILE A 35 28.74 8.22 -0.94
N ILE A 36 27.70 7.97 -1.72
CA ILE A 36 27.12 8.92 -2.65
C ILE A 36 25.75 9.30 -2.12
N VAL A 37 25.63 10.54 -1.65
CA VAL A 37 24.35 11.08 -1.18
C VAL A 37 23.81 12.04 -2.23
N VAL A 38 22.55 11.83 -2.62
CA VAL A 38 21.84 12.73 -3.52
C VAL A 38 20.82 13.51 -2.70
N ASP A 39 21.13 14.78 -2.44
CA ASP A 39 20.18 15.71 -1.84
C ASP A 39 19.22 16.22 -2.92
N ASP A 40 17.96 15.83 -2.82
CA ASP A 40 16.91 16.08 -3.79
C ASP A 40 16.22 17.44 -3.56
N ALA A 41 17.05 18.48 -3.45
CA ALA A 41 16.67 19.87 -3.17
C ALA A 41 16.00 20.07 -1.80
N SER A 42 16.66 19.64 -0.72
CA SER A 42 16.14 19.84 0.63
C SER A 42 16.00 21.33 0.97
N THR A 43 14.96 21.65 1.73
CA THR A 43 14.64 23.01 2.21
C THR A 43 14.92 23.21 3.70
N ASP A 44 15.34 22.15 4.39
CA ASP A 44 15.74 22.14 5.80
C ASP A 44 17.29 22.07 5.93
N ASN A 45 17.84 21.81 7.12
CA ASN A 45 19.30 21.76 7.29
C ASN A 45 19.97 20.47 6.76
N THR A 46 19.23 19.59 6.04
CA THR A 46 19.78 18.32 5.52
C THR A 46 21.06 18.54 4.71
N LEU A 47 21.04 19.45 3.74
CA LEU A 47 22.18 19.69 2.85
C LEU A 47 23.39 20.22 3.62
N GLN A 48 23.19 21.11 4.60
CA GLN A 48 24.27 21.64 5.41
C GLN A 48 24.95 20.53 6.23
N ILE A 49 24.16 19.66 6.87
CA ILE A 49 24.70 18.50 7.61
C ILE A 49 25.50 17.61 6.67
N LEU A 50 24.99 17.32 5.48
CA LEU A 50 25.67 16.48 4.48
C LEU A 50 27.02 17.06 4.03
N ARG A 51 27.11 18.37 3.80
CA ARG A 51 28.39 19.03 3.45
C ARG A 51 29.42 18.91 4.57
N ASP A 52 28.99 18.98 5.83
CA ASP A 52 29.91 18.77 6.96
C ASP A 52 30.54 17.37 6.97
N TYR A 53 29.82 16.33 6.53
CA TYR A 53 30.37 14.97 6.36
C TYR A 53 31.32 14.88 5.16
N GLU A 54 30.95 15.48 4.02
CA GLU A 54 31.81 15.55 2.82
C GLU A 54 33.17 16.21 3.12
N HIS A 55 33.18 17.26 3.93
CA HIS A 55 34.41 17.92 4.36
C HIS A 55 35.28 17.08 5.29
N LYS A 56 34.68 16.13 6.04
CA LYS A 56 35.38 15.32 7.06
C LYS A 56 35.85 13.96 6.54
N ASP A 57 35.18 13.40 5.54
CA ASP A 57 35.47 12.07 5.00
C ASP A 57 35.51 12.08 3.48
N SER A 58 36.69 11.86 2.92
CA SER A 58 36.92 11.89 1.47
C SER A 58 36.19 10.79 0.69
N ARG A 59 35.58 9.81 1.36
CA ARG A 59 34.74 8.78 0.74
C ARG A 59 33.33 9.27 0.45
N VAL A 60 32.90 10.37 1.07
CA VAL A 60 31.57 10.96 0.93
C VAL A 60 31.55 11.92 -0.26
N LYS A 61 30.52 11.82 -1.10
CA LYS A 61 30.26 12.69 -2.25
C LYS A 61 28.80 13.14 -2.21
N ILE A 62 28.57 14.45 -2.23
CA ILE A 62 27.23 15.03 -2.15
C ILE A 62 26.84 15.63 -3.49
N ILE A 63 25.77 15.10 -4.08
CA ILE A 63 25.14 15.61 -5.29
C ILE A 63 23.88 16.36 -4.87
N ALA A 64 23.91 17.68 -4.93
CA ALA A 64 22.73 18.51 -4.66
C ALA A 64 21.96 18.77 -5.97
N LYS A 65 20.65 18.53 -5.96
CA LYS A 65 19.76 18.84 -7.08
C LYS A 65 19.13 20.21 -6.91
N ASP A 66 18.83 20.87 -8.03
CA ASP A 66 18.21 22.21 -8.02
C ASP A 66 16.71 22.18 -7.70
N HIS A 67 16.06 21.03 -7.89
CA HIS A 67 14.64 20.83 -7.62
C HIS A 67 14.37 19.37 -7.23
N ASN A 68 13.31 19.17 -6.43
CA ASN A 68 12.89 17.86 -5.98
C ASN A 68 12.30 17.04 -7.13
N CYS A 69 13.03 16.02 -7.56
CA CYS A 69 12.67 15.11 -8.66
C CYS A 69 12.11 13.77 -8.19
N GLY A 70 12.10 13.52 -6.88
CA GLY A 70 11.61 12.31 -6.24
C GLY A 70 12.68 11.24 -6.09
N ARG A 71 12.40 10.28 -5.19
CA ARG A 71 13.33 9.25 -4.74
C ARG A 71 13.92 8.42 -5.89
N HIS A 72 13.10 8.07 -6.87
CA HIS A 72 13.55 7.30 -8.04
C HIS A 72 14.68 7.99 -8.81
N VAL A 73 14.47 9.25 -9.18
CA VAL A 73 15.43 10.03 -9.96
C VAL A 73 16.66 10.38 -9.13
N ALA A 74 16.50 10.58 -7.81
CA ALA A 74 17.61 10.73 -6.89
C ALA A 74 18.48 9.45 -6.84
N ARG A 75 17.90 8.26 -6.67
CA ARG A 75 18.63 6.98 -6.73
C ARG A 75 19.31 6.77 -8.07
N LYS A 76 18.62 7.06 -9.19
CA LYS A 76 19.20 6.97 -10.53
C LYS A 76 20.43 7.88 -10.70
N THR A 77 20.35 9.12 -10.22
CA THR A 77 21.48 10.06 -10.20
C THR A 77 22.65 9.51 -9.39
N GLY A 78 22.36 8.91 -8.23
CA GLY A 78 23.35 8.27 -7.38
C GLY A 78 24.03 7.09 -8.05
N VAL A 79 23.24 6.16 -8.63
CA VAL A 79 23.74 4.98 -9.36
C VAL A 79 24.66 5.36 -10.50
N GLN A 80 24.31 6.40 -11.28
CA GLN A 80 25.14 6.90 -12.39
C GLN A 80 26.52 7.41 -11.92
N SER A 81 26.63 7.76 -10.64
CA SER A 81 27.87 8.27 -10.03
C SER A 81 28.68 7.18 -9.32
N THR A 82 28.16 5.95 -9.24
CA THR A 82 28.84 4.81 -8.61
C THR A 82 29.98 4.29 -9.46
N SER A 83 31.06 3.87 -8.79
CA SER A 83 32.22 3.19 -9.38
C SER A 83 32.48 1.82 -8.78
N GLY A 84 31.82 1.48 -7.68
CA GLY A 84 32.10 0.28 -6.90
C GLY A 84 31.69 -1.02 -7.61
N ASP A 85 32.35 -2.09 -7.18
CA ASP A 85 32.10 -3.45 -7.67
C ASP A 85 30.69 -3.93 -7.28
N TYR A 86 30.19 -3.44 -6.14
CA TYR A 86 28.82 -3.62 -5.67
C TYR A 86 28.17 -2.29 -5.28
N VAL A 87 26.84 -2.23 -5.30
CA VAL A 87 26.02 -1.08 -4.90
C VAL A 87 25.09 -1.49 -3.77
N LEU A 88 25.05 -0.66 -2.73
CA LEU A 88 24.14 -0.79 -1.58
C LEU A 88 23.26 0.46 -1.51
N PHE A 89 21.95 0.30 -1.42
CA PHE A 89 21.03 1.41 -1.19
C PHE A 89 20.71 1.53 0.29
N VAL A 90 20.70 2.77 0.81
CA VAL A 90 20.28 3.07 2.19
C VAL A 90 19.41 4.31 2.14
N ASP A 91 18.23 4.26 2.78
CA ASP A 91 17.37 5.44 2.88
C ASP A 91 17.88 6.37 3.98
N ALA A 92 17.72 7.69 3.78
CA ALA A 92 18.29 8.74 4.62
C ALA A 92 17.75 8.81 6.08
N ASP A 93 16.72 8.03 6.39
CA ASP A 93 16.14 7.85 7.72
C ASP A 93 16.44 6.49 8.37
N ASP A 94 17.23 5.65 7.70
CA ASP A 94 17.66 4.33 8.15
C ASP A 94 19.17 4.27 8.44
N GLU A 95 19.61 3.17 9.06
CA GLU A 95 21.01 2.90 9.40
C GLU A 95 21.43 1.50 8.97
N ILE A 96 22.73 1.25 8.86
CA ILE A 96 23.26 -0.11 8.67
C ILE A 96 24.11 -0.55 9.86
N ASP A 97 24.24 -1.87 10.05
CA ASP A 97 25.11 -2.46 11.06
C ASP A 97 26.58 -2.02 10.85
N LEU A 98 27.34 -1.85 11.93
CA LEU A 98 28.73 -1.38 11.89
C LEU A 98 29.65 -2.26 11.02
N LYS A 99 29.31 -3.55 10.89
CA LYS A 99 30.06 -4.53 10.09
C LYS A 99 29.36 -4.87 8.77
N ALA A 100 28.29 -4.17 8.40
CA ALA A 100 27.49 -4.50 7.22
C ALA A 100 28.34 -4.61 5.95
N CYS A 101 29.10 -3.57 5.61
CA CYS A 101 29.92 -3.59 4.40
C CYS A 101 31.01 -4.69 4.44
N GLU A 102 31.59 -4.97 5.61
CA GLU A 102 32.61 -6.00 5.79
C GLU A 102 32.04 -7.41 5.52
N VAL A 103 30.93 -7.73 6.18
CA VAL A 103 30.29 -9.04 6.11
C VAL A 103 29.73 -9.29 4.70
N LEU A 104 28.99 -8.31 4.15
CA LEU A 104 28.39 -8.45 2.83
C LEU A 104 29.44 -8.60 1.74
N TYR A 105 30.50 -7.78 1.76
CA TYR A 105 31.58 -7.87 0.76
C TYR A 105 32.36 -9.18 0.87
N SER A 106 32.67 -9.62 2.09
CA SER A 106 33.32 -10.91 2.33
C SER A 106 32.48 -12.07 1.81
N TYR A 107 31.16 -12.02 2.01
CA TYR A 107 30.26 -13.06 1.52
C TYR A 107 30.27 -13.15 -0.01
N VAL A 108 30.05 -12.03 -0.72
CA VAL A 108 29.99 -12.03 -2.20
C VAL A 108 31.34 -12.33 -2.86
N THR A 109 32.45 -12.03 -2.17
CA THR A 109 33.79 -12.43 -2.63
C THR A 109 33.96 -13.95 -2.64
N ASN A 110 33.42 -14.63 -1.62
CA ASN A 110 33.48 -16.09 -1.52
C ASN A 110 32.34 -16.81 -2.25
N ASN A 111 31.22 -16.13 -2.45
CA ASN A 111 30.00 -16.64 -3.08
C ASN A 111 29.48 -15.60 -4.09
N PRO A 112 30.09 -15.49 -5.28
CA PRO A 112 29.72 -14.49 -6.27
C PRO A 112 28.22 -14.52 -6.58
N ALA A 113 27.59 -13.35 -6.53
CA ALA A 113 26.17 -13.15 -6.78
C ALA A 113 25.91 -11.82 -7.48
N ASP A 114 24.87 -11.78 -8.31
CA ASP A 114 24.33 -10.56 -8.90
C ASP A 114 23.51 -9.77 -7.87
N ILE A 115 22.79 -10.49 -7.01
CA ILE A 115 21.98 -9.96 -5.91
C ILE A 115 22.30 -10.76 -4.63
N LEU A 116 22.57 -10.08 -3.52
CA LEU A 116 22.67 -10.68 -2.19
C LEU A 116 21.62 -10.04 -1.29
N HIS A 117 20.56 -10.77 -0.96
CA HIS A 117 19.61 -10.34 0.07
C HIS A 117 20.21 -10.51 1.46
N PHE A 118 19.89 -9.59 2.35
CA PHE A 118 20.30 -9.63 3.75
C PHE A 118 19.12 -9.32 4.68
N GLY A 119 19.30 -9.62 5.96
CA GLY A 119 18.25 -9.43 6.96
C GLY A 119 18.07 -7.95 7.33
N VAL A 120 16.88 -7.63 7.85
CA VAL A 120 16.51 -6.27 8.25
C VAL A 120 16.04 -6.27 9.70
N SER A 121 16.69 -5.52 10.59
CA SER A 121 16.20 -5.25 11.94
C SER A 121 15.15 -4.14 11.89
N ILE A 122 13.93 -4.40 12.39
CA ILE A 122 12.86 -3.41 12.38
C ILE A 122 12.81 -2.66 13.72
N HIS A 123 12.86 -1.33 13.65
CA HIS A 123 12.87 -0.42 14.80
C HIS A 123 11.64 0.50 14.76
N PRO A 124 10.63 0.31 15.63
CA PRO A 124 9.49 1.21 15.70
C PRO A 124 9.84 2.52 16.40
N GLU A 125 9.42 3.65 15.83
CA GLU A 125 9.59 4.97 16.45
C GLU A 125 8.46 5.32 17.43
N GLY A 126 7.29 4.70 17.28
CA GLY A 126 6.13 4.93 18.13
C GLY A 126 5.42 3.64 18.53
N LYS A 127 4.66 3.69 19.62
CA LYS A 127 3.86 2.55 20.11
C LYS A 127 2.86 2.04 19.07
N SER A 128 2.32 2.94 18.24
CA SER A 128 1.41 2.56 17.15
C SER A 128 2.07 1.72 16.06
N ASP A 129 3.40 1.63 16.05
CA ASP A 129 4.18 0.96 15.02
C ASP A 129 4.69 -0.42 15.47
N GLU A 130 4.53 -0.81 16.73
CA GLU A 130 5.05 -2.07 17.30
C GLU A 130 4.44 -3.32 16.64
N ASP A 131 3.12 -3.37 16.47
CA ASP A 131 2.44 -4.51 15.82
C ASP A 131 2.86 -4.66 14.34
N PHE A 132 3.13 -3.54 13.67
CA PHE A 132 3.61 -3.53 12.29
C PHE A 132 5.08 -3.93 12.21
N ALA A 133 5.89 -3.48 13.17
CA ALA A 133 7.28 -3.86 13.27
C ALA A 133 7.41 -5.38 13.37
N TYR A 134 6.60 -6.03 14.21
CA TYR A 134 6.58 -7.49 14.32
C TYR A 134 6.24 -8.17 12.99
N SER A 135 5.21 -7.68 12.30
CA SER A 135 4.79 -8.26 11.00
C SER A 135 5.88 -8.11 9.93
N TYR A 136 6.54 -6.95 9.88
CA TYR A 136 7.65 -6.71 8.96
C TYR A 136 8.87 -7.55 9.32
N ASP A 137 9.16 -7.70 10.60
CA ASP A 137 10.29 -8.49 11.09
C ASP A 137 10.16 -9.95 10.66
N GLN A 138 8.96 -10.53 10.79
CA GLN A 138 8.65 -11.88 10.30
C GLN A 138 8.78 -12.00 8.78
N MET A 139 8.35 -10.98 8.04
CA MET A 139 8.43 -10.95 6.58
C MET A 139 9.89 -10.93 6.08
N TYR A 140 10.74 -10.08 6.67
CA TYR A 140 12.15 -9.95 6.29
C TYR A 140 13.08 -11.00 6.93
N ALA A 141 12.60 -11.78 7.89
CA ALA A 141 13.35 -12.90 8.47
C ALA A 141 13.25 -14.19 7.65
N GLN A 142 12.40 -14.23 6.61
CA GLN A 142 12.24 -15.42 5.78
C GLN A 142 13.47 -15.65 4.91
N ASN A 143 14.12 -16.80 5.10
CA ASN A 143 15.14 -17.29 4.19
C ASN A 143 14.45 -18.10 3.08
N ASN A 144 14.49 -17.60 1.86
CA ASN A 144 13.85 -18.22 0.70
C ASN A 144 14.83 -19.04 -0.15
N GLY A 145 16.08 -19.19 0.33
CA GLY A 145 17.16 -19.86 -0.36
C GLY A 145 17.64 -19.13 -1.61
N ASP A 146 18.75 -19.62 -2.15
CA ASP A 146 19.35 -19.08 -3.37
C ASP A 146 18.43 -19.25 -4.58
N GLN A 147 18.42 -18.26 -5.47
CA GLN A 147 17.62 -18.28 -6.71
C GLN A 147 18.51 -18.05 -7.93
N THR A 148 18.13 -18.62 -9.07
CA THR A 148 18.86 -18.48 -10.33
C THR A 148 17.93 -18.20 -11.51
N GLY A 149 18.45 -17.48 -12.51
CA GLY A 149 17.75 -17.17 -13.75
C GLY A 149 16.36 -16.58 -13.52
N ASP A 150 15.35 -17.18 -14.14
CA ASP A 150 13.97 -16.70 -14.08
C ASP A 150 13.29 -16.82 -12.72
N ASN A 151 13.81 -17.67 -11.82
CA ASN A 151 13.25 -17.78 -10.48
C ASN A 151 13.46 -16.49 -9.66
N ILE A 152 14.48 -15.70 -9.96
CA ILE A 152 14.78 -14.44 -9.25
C ILE A 152 13.63 -13.44 -9.41
N ILE A 153 13.16 -13.24 -10.64
CA ILE A 153 12.08 -12.29 -10.90
C ILE A 153 10.72 -12.90 -10.53
N LYS A 154 10.54 -14.22 -10.74
CA LYS A 154 9.30 -14.93 -10.38
C LYS A 154 9.09 -14.99 -8.86
N SER A 155 10.14 -15.11 -8.05
CA SER A 155 10.00 -15.10 -6.59
C SER A 155 9.48 -13.78 -6.04
N THR A 156 9.59 -12.69 -6.82
CA THR A 156 9.14 -11.36 -6.40
C THR A 156 7.83 -10.95 -7.09
N PHE A 157 7.70 -11.24 -8.39
CA PHE A 157 6.64 -10.72 -9.26
C PHE A 157 5.84 -11.84 -9.96
N SER A 158 5.51 -12.88 -9.21
CA SER A 158 4.58 -13.93 -9.63
C SER A 158 3.59 -14.25 -8.51
N SER A 159 2.36 -14.58 -8.88
CA SER A 159 1.35 -15.05 -7.94
C SER A 159 1.50 -16.54 -7.60
N ASP A 160 2.21 -17.29 -8.44
CA ASP A 160 2.27 -18.76 -8.38
C ASP A 160 3.62 -19.27 -7.86
N PHE A 161 4.49 -18.39 -7.37
CA PHE A 161 5.79 -18.79 -6.84
C PHE A 161 5.67 -19.19 -5.35
N PRO A 162 6.31 -20.30 -4.91
CA PRO A 162 6.08 -20.85 -3.57
C PRO A 162 6.39 -19.91 -2.39
N HIS A 163 7.35 -19.02 -2.57
CA HIS A 163 7.81 -18.09 -1.54
C HIS A 163 8.01 -16.70 -2.15
N TRP A 164 7.70 -15.66 -1.39
CA TRP A 164 7.81 -14.30 -1.88
C TRP A 164 9.10 -13.63 -1.37
N THR A 165 9.93 -13.15 -2.30
CA THR A 165 11.10 -12.31 -2.00
C THR A 165 10.70 -10.83 -2.00
N PRO A 166 11.05 -10.04 -0.97
CA PRO A 166 10.78 -8.60 -0.98
C PRO A 166 11.47 -7.86 -2.13
N TRP A 167 10.79 -6.85 -2.70
CA TRP A 167 11.32 -6.03 -3.80
C TRP A 167 12.04 -4.75 -3.34
N ASN A 168 12.20 -4.53 -2.04
CA ASN A 168 12.77 -3.27 -1.56
C ASN A 168 14.28 -3.26 -1.86
N VAL A 169 14.73 -2.30 -2.66
CA VAL A 169 16.15 -2.20 -3.05
C VAL A 169 17.10 -1.99 -1.88
N ILE A 170 16.61 -1.51 -0.73
CA ILE A 170 17.42 -1.32 0.47
C ILE A 170 17.74 -2.64 1.22
N THR A 171 17.16 -3.77 0.82
CA THR A 171 17.35 -5.08 1.51
C THR A 171 18.34 -6.00 0.81
N ALA A 172 19.08 -5.48 -0.17
CA ALA A 172 20.04 -6.26 -0.91
C ALA A 172 21.29 -5.45 -1.31
N LEU A 173 22.39 -6.18 -1.45
CA LEU A 173 23.61 -5.72 -2.11
C LEU A 173 23.58 -6.21 -3.57
N PHE A 174 23.91 -5.35 -4.51
CA PHE A 174 23.80 -5.67 -5.93
C PHE A 174 25.12 -5.51 -6.65
N LYS A 175 25.39 -6.34 -7.66
CA LYS A 175 26.56 -6.18 -8.52
C LYS A 175 26.52 -4.85 -9.26
N GLY A 176 27.62 -4.09 -9.24
CA GLY A 176 27.65 -2.70 -9.66
C GLY A 176 27.29 -2.49 -11.14
N ASP A 177 27.90 -3.26 -12.04
CA ASP A 177 27.62 -3.15 -13.48
C ASP A 177 26.17 -3.47 -13.81
N LEU A 178 25.61 -4.50 -13.14
CA LEU A 178 24.21 -4.89 -13.28
C LEU A 178 23.27 -3.75 -12.93
N VAL A 179 23.47 -3.10 -11.78
CA VAL A 179 22.63 -1.98 -11.34
C VAL A 179 22.77 -0.79 -12.29
N ARG A 180 24.00 -0.45 -12.69
CA ARG A 180 24.25 0.65 -13.64
C ARG A 180 23.55 0.39 -14.97
N ASP A 181 23.61 -0.82 -15.50
CA ASP A 181 22.96 -1.17 -16.77
C ASP A 181 21.43 -1.22 -16.65
N ALA A 182 20.89 -1.71 -15.54
CA ALA A 182 19.46 -1.68 -15.26
C ALA A 182 18.92 -0.24 -15.17
N PHE A 183 19.55 0.62 -14.35
CA PHE A 183 19.11 2.01 -14.16
C PHE A 183 19.33 2.90 -15.39
N LYS A 184 20.21 2.56 -16.33
CA LYS A 184 20.28 3.25 -17.65
C LYS A 184 18.98 3.11 -18.43
N LYS A 185 18.26 1.99 -18.25
CA LYS A 185 17.02 1.68 -18.97
C LYS A 185 15.76 2.10 -18.22
N THR A 186 15.87 2.51 -16.96
CA THR A 186 14.72 3.04 -16.24
C THR A 186 14.31 4.40 -16.78
N VAL A 187 13.07 4.82 -16.52
CA VAL A 187 12.63 6.18 -16.84
C VAL A 187 13.44 7.24 -16.08
N SER A 188 13.36 8.50 -16.52
CA SER A 188 13.97 9.65 -15.83
C SER A 188 12.92 10.62 -15.28
N THR A 189 11.66 10.20 -15.27
CA THR A 189 10.53 10.94 -14.71
C THR A 189 10.35 10.57 -13.24
N ARG A 190 9.72 11.49 -12.49
CA ARG A 190 9.37 11.27 -11.09
C ARG A 190 8.39 10.10 -10.98
N LEU A 191 8.73 9.14 -10.13
CA LEU A 191 7.82 8.10 -9.64
C LEU A 191 7.67 8.29 -8.13
N SER A 192 6.42 8.45 -7.66
CA SER A 192 6.15 8.88 -6.29
C SER A 192 5.62 7.76 -5.38
N LYS A 193 5.33 6.57 -5.93
CA LYS A 193 4.71 5.49 -5.16
C LYS A 193 5.06 4.13 -5.73
N ALA A 194 5.61 3.25 -4.89
CA ALA A 194 6.08 1.91 -5.26
C ALA A 194 7.20 1.94 -6.33
N GLU A 195 7.98 3.01 -6.36
CA GLU A 195 9.10 3.19 -7.28
C GLU A 195 10.22 2.17 -7.08
N ASP A 196 10.41 1.72 -5.84
CA ASP A 196 11.39 0.70 -5.48
C ASP A 196 11.06 -0.68 -6.08
N ALA A 197 9.78 -1.03 -6.21
CA ALA A 197 9.35 -2.24 -6.92
C ALA A 197 9.78 -2.21 -8.39
N TYR A 198 9.68 -1.06 -9.06
CA TYR A 198 10.15 -0.88 -10.43
C TYR A 198 11.68 -0.94 -10.53
N GLU A 199 12.39 -0.30 -9.61
CA GLU A 199 13.86 -0.34 -9.56
C GLU A 199 14.37 -1.78 -9.39
N TYR A 200 13.78 -2.53 -8.47
CA TYR A 200 14.12 -3.93 -8.26
C TYR A 200 13.73 -4.81 -9.44
N PHE A 201 12.55 -4.59 -10.06
CA PHE A 201 12.15 -5.26 -11.29
C PHE A 201 13.19 -5.08 -12.40
N ALA A 202 13.65 -3.84 -12.60
CA ALA A 202 14.67 -3.53 -13.59
C ALA A 202 15.99 -4.28 -13.32
N ILE A 203 16.44 -4.35 -12.06
CA ILE A 203 17.65 -5.10 -11.70
C ILE A 203 17.46 -6.61 -11.89
N ALA A 204 16.36 -7.16 -11.37
CA ALA A 204 16.03 -8.58 -11.41
C ALA A 204 15.87 -9.11 -12.85
N ALA A 205 15.45 -8.25 -13.79
CA ALA A 205 15.35 -8.59 -15.21
C ALA A 205 16.71 -8.95 -15.85
N PHE A 206 17.82 -8.41 -15.33
CA PHE A 206 19.17 -8.73 -15.81
C PHE A 206 19.89 -9.78 -14.94
N ALA A 207 19.52 -9.92 -13.67
CA ALA A 207 20.19 -10.80 -12.72
C ALA A 207 20.09 -12.29 -13.11
N GLN A 208 21.16 -13.05 -12.86
CA GLN A 208 21.23 -14.51 -13.06
C GLN A 208 21.43 -15.27 -11.75
N THR A 209 22.01 -14.64 -10.74
CA THR A 209 22.30 -15.27 -9.45
C THR A 209 21.84 -14.41 -8.28
N LEU A 210 21.06 -15.00 -7.38
CA LEU A 210 20.64 -14.39 -6.12
C LEU A 210 21.06 -15.30 -4.97
N LYS A 211 21.69 -14.71 -3.95
CA LYS A 211 22.04 -15.37 -2.69
C LYS A 211 21.20 -14.79 -1.55
N ASP A 212 20.87 -15.63 -0.58
CA ASP A 212 20.09 -15.25 0.59
C ASP A 212 20.96 -15.34 1.87
N LEU A 213 21.25 -14.19 2.47
CA LEU A 213 21.96 -14.04 3.74
C LEU A 213 21.07 -13.31 4.77
N THR A 214 19.77 -13.62 4.79
CA THR A 214 18.80 -13.03 5.73
C THR A 214 19.12 -13.26 7.21
N ALA A 215 19.96 -14.25 7.52
CA ALA A 215 20.48 -14.47 8.87
C ALA A 215 21.33 -13.32 9.41
N PHE A 216 22.01 -12.56 8.53
CA PHE A 216 22.75 -11.37 8.93
C PHE A 216 21.90 -10.13 8.73
N ARG A 217 21.52 -9.46 9.82
CA ARG A 217 20.66 -8.27 9.79
C ARG A 217 21.48 -7.01 9.53
N ALA A 218 21.74 -6.72 8.26
CA ALA A 218 22.61 -5.61 7.85
C ALA A 218 21.93 -4.24 7.93
N LEU A 219 20.61 -4.17 7.66
CA LEU A 219 19.84 -2.92 7.69
C LEU A 219 19.10 -2.78 9.03
N LYS A 220 19.07 -1.57 9.57
CA LYS A 220 18.20 -1.15 10.66
C LYS A 220 17.14 -0.20 10.09
N TYR A 221 15.94 -0.73 9.92
CA TYR A 221 14.83 -0.04 9.29
C TYR A 221 13.94 0.61 10.34
N HIS A 222 13.76 1.93 10.26
CA HIS A 222 13.02 2.72 11.23
C HIS A 222 11.59 2.98 10.78
N ILE A 223 10.67 2.10 11.19
CA ILE A 223 9.26 2.24 10.87
C ILE A 223 8.63 3.41 11.65
N GLY A 224 7.98 4.31 10.93
CA GLY A 224 7.39 5.54 11.47
C GLY A 224 8.13 6.84 11.09
N ARG A 225 9.38 6.77 10.61
CA ARG A 225 10.12 7.95 10.10
C ARG A 225 9.76 8.36 8.67
N GLY A 226 9.24 7.38 7.91
CA GLY A 226 8.83 7.55 6.52
C GLY A 226 7.42 8.15 6.34
N ILE A 227 7.02 8.35 5.09
CA ILE A 227 5.74 8.97 4.71
C ILE A 227 4.59 7.93 4.57
N SER A 228 4.82 6.67 4.96
CA SER A 228 3.84 5.58 4.90
C SER A 228 2.73 5.71 5.97
N GLY A 229 2.11 6.89 6.06
CA GLY A 229 1.04 7.19 7.00
C GLY A 229 -0.29 6.56 6.58
N ARG A 230 -1.05 6.08 7.55
CA ARG A 230 -2.41 5.50 7.38
C ARG A 230 -3.53 6.48 7.70
N SER A 231 -3.18 7.76 7.85
CA SER A 231 -4.18 8.80 8.08
C SER A 231 -5.15 8.87 6.92
N LYS A 232 -6.37 9.33 7.22
CA LYS A 232 -7.32 9.70 6.17
C LYS A 232 -6.70 10.76 5.26
N ILE A 233 -7.03 10.69 3.98
CA ILE A 233 -6.58 11.61 2.93
C ILE A 233 -7.78 12.22 2.22
N SER A 234 -7.56 13.36 1.57
CA SER A 234 -8.56 13.98 0.70
C SER A 234 -8.62 13.26 -0.65
N VAL A 235 -9.69 13.49 -1.41
CA VAL A 235 -9.87 12.94 -2.75
C VAL A 235 -8.79 13.43 -3.72
N GLU A 236 -8.34 14.68 -3.58
CA GLU A 236 -7.28 15.24 -4.43
C GLU A 236 -5.96 14.52 -4.19
N LYS A 237 -5.62 14.26 -2.92
CA LYS A 237 -4.41 13.50 -2.57
C LYS A 237 -4.51 12.06 -3.07
N PHE A 238 -5.65 11.40 -2.89
CA PHE A 238 -5.88 10.06 -3.43
C PHE A 238 -5.74 10.03 -4.96
N THR A 239 -6.31 11.02 -5.66
CA THR A 239 -6.26 11.15 -7.12
C THR A 239 -4.82 11.22 -7.63
N VAL A 240 -3.95 11.98 -6.95
CA VAL A 240 -2.52 12.06 -7.28
C VAL A 240 -1.80 10.75 -6.96
N GLU A 241 -2.05 10.16 -5.80
CA GLU A 241 -1.37 8.94 -5.36
C GLU A 241 -1.73 7.72 -6.23
N GLN A 242 -2.99 7.54 -6.62
CA GLN A 242 -3.41 6.44 -7.48
C GLN A 242 -2.87 6.56 -8.92
N ARG A 243 -2.76 7.79 -9.45
CA ARG A 243 -2.08 8.06 -10.73
C ARG A 243 -0.60 7.71 -10.63
N SER A 244 0.05 8.05 -9.53
CA SER A 244 1.46 7.70 -9.30
C SER A 244 1.69 6.17 -9.30
N VAL A 245 0.74 5.38 -8.80
CA VAL A 245 0.79 3.91 -8.92
C VAL A 245 0.66 3.48 -10.39
N LYS A 246 -0.23 4.11 -11.16
CA LYS A 246 -0.38 3.81 -12.60
C LYS A 246 0.87 4.16 -13.39
N ASP A 247 1.55 5.26 -13.05
CA ASP A 247 2.81 5.67 -13.69
C ASP A 247 3.90 4.60 -13.53
N VAL A 248 3.99 3.97 -12.34
CA VAL A 248 4.89 2.82 -12.11
C VAL A 248 4.50 1.62 -12.97
N VAL A 249 3.21 1.29 -13.03
CA VAL A 249 2.73 0.18 -13.88
C VAL A 249 3.11 0.43 -15.34
N SER A 250 2.88 1.64 -15.85
CA SER A 250 3.26 2.03 -17.21
C SER A 250 4.77 1.94 -17.43
N ALA A 251 5.59 2.45 -16.49
CA ALA A 251 7.05 2.39 -16.59
C ALA A 251 7.59 0.93 -16.63
N VAL A 252 6.95 0.02 -15.89
CA VAL A 252 7.26 -1.42 -15.93
C VAL A 252 6.92 -2.03 -17.29
N TYR A 253 5.76 -1.70 -17.86
CA TYR A 253 5.38 -2.18 -19.20
C TYR A 253 6.30 -1.64 -20.28
N ASP A 254 6.63 -0.35 -20.26
CA ASP A 254 7.54 0.27 -21.22
C ASP A 254 8.92 -0.37 -21.13
N PHE A 255 9.44 -0.57 -19.92
CA PHE A 255 10.69 -1.29 -19.70
C PHE A 255 10.64 -2.71 -20.26
N ALA A 256 9.59 -3.48 -19.96
CA ALA A 256 9.46 -4.86 -20.44
C ALA A 256 9.38 -4.94 -21.97
N ASN A 257 8.67 -4.01 -22.60
CA ASN A 257 8.56 -3.90 -24.05
C ASN A 257 9.90 -3.57 -24.70
N ASP A 258 10.70 -2.68 -24.11
CA ASP A 258 12.02 -2.34 -24.60
C ASP A 258 13.02 -3.48 -24.38
N PHE A 259 12.98 -4.11 -23.20
CA PHE A 259 13.78 -5.29 -22.87
C PHE A 259 13.55 -6.43 -23.89
N ALA A 260 12.30 -6.63 -24.32
CA ALA A 260 11.94 -7.65 -25.30
C ALA A 260 12.51 -7.41 -26.72
N LYS A 261 12.97 -6.19 -27.04
CA LYS A 261 13.57 -5.85 -28.33
C LYS A 261 15.05 -6.22 -28.41
N GLU A 262 15.70 -6.48 -27.28
CA GLU A 262 17.14 -6.79 -27.23
C GLU A 262 17.42 -8.24 -27.63
N PRO A 263 18.25 -8.49 -28.66
CA PRO A 263 18.53 -9.85 -29.13
C PRO A 263 19.11 -10.76 -28.04
N SER A 264 19.95 -10.21 -27.15
CA SER A 264 20.56 -10.92 -26.02
C SER A 264 19.56 -11.38 -24.96
N MET A 265 18.36 -10.79 -24.94
CA MET A 265 17.36 -11.00 -23.89
C MET A 265 16.17 -11.85 -24.33
N LYS A 266 16.20 -12.34 -25.58
CA LYS A 266 15.11 -13.12 -26.20
C LYS A 266 14.68 -14.34 -25.39
N SER A 267 15.62 -15.00 -24.69
CA SER A 267 15.33 -16.18 -23.86
C SER A 267 14.49 -15.88 -22.62
N ARG A 268 14.55 -14.65 -22.09
CA ARG A 268 13.84 -14.24 -20.86
C ARG A 268 12.57 -13.43 -21.14
N LYS A 269 12.34 -13.03 -22.39
CA LYS A 269 11.23 -12.18 -22.82
C LYS A 269 9.89 -12.59 -22.19
N GLN A 270 9.51 -13.86 -22.32
CA GLN A 270 8.22 -14.34 -21.82
C GLN A 270 8.10 -14.14 -20.30
N THR A 271 9.12 -14.50 -19.54
CA THR A 271 9.14 -14.34 -18.09
C THR A 271 9.04 -12.87 -17.67
N ILE A 272 9.71 -11.96 -18.36
CA ILE A 272 9.63 -10.51 -18.07
C ILE A 272 8.24 -9.95 -18.39
N GLU A 273 7.62 -10.37 -19.50
CA GLU A 273 6.25 -9.98 -19.85
C GLU A 273 5.20 -10.54 -18.86
N GLU A 274 5.41 -11.75 -18.34
CA GLU A 274 4.56 -12.33 -17.29
C GLU A 274 4.71 -11.56 -15.97
N ALA A 275 5.95 -11.29 -15.56
CA ALA A 275 6.24 -10.52 -14.36
C ALA A 275 5.75 -9.06 -14.45
N SER A 276 5.78 -8.44 -15.64
CA SER A 276 5.23 -7.08 -15.82
C SER A 276 3.71 -7.05 -15.62
N ARG A 277 2.99 -8.09 -16.07
CA ARG A 277 1.54 -8.22 -15.86
C ARG A 277 1.14 -8.32 -14.40
N TRP A 278 2.03 -8.81 -13.52
CA TRP A 278 1.78 -8.85 -12.09
C TRP A 278 1.56 -7.46 -11.49
N PHE A 279 2.24 -6.43 -12.02
CA PHE A 279 2.13 -5.04 -11.54
C PHE A 279 0.74 -4.44 -11.76
N ASP A 280 0.01 -4.85 -12.78
CA ASP A 280 -1.36 -4.34 -13.02
C ASP A 280 -2.30 -4.75 -11.87
N ASN A 281 -2.28 -6.04 -11.51
CA ASN A 281 -3.07 -6.55 -10.40
C ASN A 281 -2.58 -6.01 -9.05
N ARG A 282 -1.26 -5.91 -8.85
CA ARG A 282 -0.71 -5.35 -7.60
C ARG A 282 -1.03 -3.88 -7.44
N GLY A 283 -0.86 -3.10 -8.51
CA GLY A 283 -1.18 -1.67 -8.53
C GLY A 283 -2.65 -1.43 -8.23
N LEU A 284 -3.54 -2.18 -8.87
CA LEU A 284 -4.98 -2.10 -8.57
C LEU A 284 -5.30 -2.47 -7.11
N LYS A 285 -4.63 -3.48 -6.56
CA LYS A 285 -4.76 -3.83 -5.14
C LYS A 285 -4.34 -2.69 -4.22
N ILE A 286 -3.24 -1.99 -4.51
CA ILE A 286 -2.81 -0.81 -3.73
C ILE A 286 -3.88 0.27 -3.79
N VAL A 287 -4.37 0.63 -4.99
CA VAL A 287 -5.42 1.63 -5.18
C VAL A 287 -6.69 1.25 -4.41
N LYS A 288 -7.09 -0.03 -4.48
CA LYS A 288 -8.23 -0.59 -3.73
C LYS A 288 -8.07 -0.43 -2.22
N ASP A 289 -6.93 -0.85 -1.69
CA ASP A 289 -6.65 -0.81 -0.25
C ASP A 289 -6.71 0.64 0.25
N GLU A 290 -6.14 1.59 -0.49
CA GLU A 290 -6.19 3.01 -0.12
C GLU A 290 -7.58 3.61 -0.22
N PHE A 291 -8.34 3.27 -1.28
CA PHE A 291 -9.70 3.73 -1.47
C PHE A 291 -10.56 3.40 -0.24
N PHE A 292 -10.52 2.15 0.24
CA PHE A 292 -11.36 1.73 1.36
C PHE A 292 -10.81 2.12 2.73
N THR A 293 -9.48 2.22 2.88
CA THR A 293 -8.87 2.48 4.21
C THR A 293 -8.63 3.96 4.48
N ARG A 294 -8.27 4.76 3.46
CA ARG A 294 -7.81 6.15 3.64
C ARG A 294 -8.80 7.21 3.21
N LEU A 295 -9.83 6.89 2.40
CA LEU A 295 -10.89 7.85 2.10
C LEU A 295 -12.03 7.78 3.12
N LYS A 296 -12.83 8.84 3.17
CA LYS A 296 -14.13 8.82 3.84
C LYS A 296 -15.17 8.24 2.90
N VAL A 297 -16.23 7.69 3.48
CA VAL A 297 -17.31 7.04 2.71
C VAL A 297 -18.03 8.05 1.80
N GLU A 298 -18.22 9.29 2.27
CA GLU A 298 -18.82 10.39 1.50
C GLU A 298 -18.05 10.74 0.22
N ASP A 299 -16.75 10.43 0.18
CA ASP A 299 -15.84 10.77 -0.92
C ASP A 299 -15.77 9.69 -2.01
N PHE A 300 -16.37 8.52 -1.80
CA PHE A 300 -16.21 7.35 -2.68
C PHE A 300 -16.64 7.59 -4.12
N GLN A 301 -17.69 8.38 -4.36
CA GLN A 301 -18.18 8.67 -5.71
C GLN A 301 -17.18 9.51 -6.51
N GLU A 302 -16.61 10.54 -5.91
CA GLU A 302 -15.64 11.40 -6.58
C GLU A 302 -14.33 10.65 -6.81
N ALA A 303 -13.86 9.93 -5.79
CA ALA A 303 -12.65 9.15 -5.88
C ALA A 303 -12.73 8.04 -6.95
N ILE A 304 -13.87 7.36 -7.12
CA ILE A 304 -13.98 6.32 -8.13
C ILE A 304 -13.97 6.91 -9.54
N ASN A 305 -14.48 8.13 -9.75
CA ASN A 305 -14.39 8.80 -11.04
C ASN A 305 -12.93 9.07 -11.43
N ALA A 306 -12.09 9.48 -10.47
CA ALA A 306 -10.66 9.63 -10.69
C ALA A 306 -9.98 8.29 -11.05
N VAL A 307 -10.43 7.18 -10.46
CA VAL A 307 -9.97 5.83 -10.84
C VAL A 307 -10.40 5.47 -12.25
N ILE A 308 -11.64 5.76 -12.67
CA ILE A 308 -12.12 5.52 -14.04
C ILE A 308 -11.24 6.24 -15.06
N GLU A 309 -10.90 7.50 -14.82
CA GLU A 309 -10.03 8.29 -15.70
C GLU A 309 -8.63 7.67 -15.89
N THR A 310 -8.13 6.94 -14.88
CA THR A 310 -6.73 6.49 -14.83
C THR A 310 -6.57 4.99 -15.13
N TRP A 311 -7.49 4.17 -14.62
CA TRP A 311 -7.45 2.71 -14.69
C TRP A 311 -8.54 2.12 -15.60
N GLY A 312 -9.46 2.96 -16.07
CA GLY A 312 -10.58 2.55 -16.90
C GLY A 312 -11.79 2.06 -16.10
N LEU A 313 -12.94 2.06 -16.77
CA LEU A 313 -14.23 1.75 -16.17
C LEU A 313 -14.29 0.35 -15.56
N GLU A 314 -13.79 -0.66 -16.28
CA GLU A 314 -13.88 -2.06 -15.84
C GLU A 314 -13.14 -2.31 -14.52
N ARG A 315 -11.95 -1.73 -14.36
CA ARG A 315 -11.13 -1.86 -13.15
C ARG A 315 -11.70 -1.05 -11.99
N ALA A 316 -12.27 0.12 -12.26
CA ALA A 316 -12.99 0.89 -11.25
C ALA A 316 -14.23 0.12 -10.75
N CYS A 317 -14.99 -0.49 -11.66
CA CYS A 317 -16.11 -1.35 -11.30
C CYS A 317 -15.66 -2.54 -10.44
N SER A 318 -14.57 -3.23 -10.79
CA SER A 318 -14.11 -4.40 -10.02
C SER A 318 -13.73 -4.04 -8.57
N ILE A 319 -13.10 -2.88 -8.35
CA ILE A 319 -12.78 -2.36 -7.01
C ILE A 319 -14.04 -2.25 -6.13
N VAL A 320 -15.09 -1.65 -6.67
CA VAL A 320 -16.35 -1.44 -5.93
C VAL A 320 -17.07 -2.78 -5.73
N LEU A 321 -17.12 -3.59 -6.79
CA LEU A 321 -17.93 -4.79 -6.86
C LEU A 321 -17.45 -5.89 -5.91
N GLU A 322 -16.14 -6.14 -5.84
CA GLU A 322 -15.57 -7.13 -4.91
C GLU A 322 -15.97 -6.81 -3.46
N LYS A 323 -15.80 -5.54 -3.04
CA LYS A 323 -16.14 -5.13 -1.68
C LYS A 323 -17.64 -5.15 -1.42
N LEU A 324 -18.42 -4.75 -2.42
CA LEU A 324 -19.88 -4.72 -2.32
C LEU A 324 -20.44 -6.14 -2.17
N VAL A 325 -19.93 -7.13 -2.92
CA VAL A 325 -20.31 -8.54 -2.78
C VAL A 325 -20.00 -9.07 -1.37
N ASP A 326 -18.82 -8.78 -0.83
CA ASP A 326 -18.45 -9.18 0.53
C ASP A 326 -19.44 -8.61 1.57
N LEU A 327 -19.76 -7.33 1.46
CA LEU A 327 -20.70 -6.66 2.38
C LEU A 327 -22.12 -7.19 2.24
N MET A 328 -22.57 -7.43 1.01
CA MET A 328 -23.92 -7.93 0.76
C MET A 328 -24.06 -9.39 1.20
N ASN A 329 -23.02 -10.23 1.09
CA ASN A 329 -23.04 -11.59 1.63
C ASN A 329 -23.26 -11.56 3.16
N GLN A 330 -22.59 -10.65 3.87
CA GLN A 330 -22.80 -10.47 5.31
C GLN A 330 -24.22 -10.00 5.66
N VAL A 331 -24.81 -9.14 4.83
CA VAL A 331 -26.20 -8.67 4.99
C VAL A 331 -27.19 -9.82 4.83
N VAL A 332 -27.00 -10.65 3.80
CA VAL A 332 -27.82 -11.84 3.52
C VAL A 332 -27.70 -12.87 4.65
N GLU A 333 -26.47 -13.19 5.08
CA GLU A 333 -26.22 -14.13 6.19
C GLU A 333 -26.83 -13.66 7.51
N SER A 334 -26.91 -12.34 7.72
CA SER A 334 -27.42 -11.74 8.95
C SER A 334 -28.89 -11.30 8.88
N ASP A 335 -29.57 -11.53 7.76
CA ASP A 335 -30.95 -11.10 7.48
C ASP A 335 -31.20 -9.62 7.86
N CYS A 336 -30.23 -8.76 7.51
CA CYS A 336 -30.14 -7.38 7.98
C CYS A 336 -30.75 -6.39 6.99
N ILE A 337 -31.29 -5.28 7.50
CA ILE A 337 -31.67 -4.13 6.66
C ILE A 337 -30.42 -3.29 6.43
N ILE A 338 -30.15 -2.93 5.17
CA ILE A 338 -29.12 -1.94 4.84
C ILE A 338 -29.59 -0.57 5.34
N LYS A 339 -28.83 0.02 6.25
CA LYS A 339 -29.12 1.37 6.75
C LYS A 339 -28.72 2.40 5.69
N HIS A 340 -29.57 3.40 5.50
CA HIS A 340 -29.24 4.53 4.65
C HIS A 340 -27.95 5.21 5.12
N GLY A 341 -27.05 5.55 4.20
CA GLY A 341 -25.74 6.12 4.50
C GLY A 341 -24.72 5.13 5.07
N SER A 342 -25.06 3.84 5.18
CA SER A 342 -24.05 2.81 5.46
C SER A 342 -23.08 2.65 4.29
N VAL A 343 -21.91 2.07 4.55
CA VAL A 343 -20.91 1.79 3.50
C VAL A 343 -21.51 0.95 2.36
N CYS A 344 -22.36 -0.02 2.69
CA CYS A 344 -23.03 -0.86 1.69
C CYS A 344 -24.00 -0.04 0.82
N ASP A 345 -24.82 0.84 1.43
CA ASP A 345 -25.73 1.73 0.69
C ASP A 345 -24.97 2.67 -0.25
N VAL A 346 -23.89 3.30 0.25
CA VAL A 346 -23.07 4.20 -0.55
C VAL A 346 -22.42 3.46 -1.72
N LEU A 347 -21.80 2.30 -1.48
CA LEU A 347 -21.15 1.53 -2.55
C LEU A 347 -22.14 1.01 -3.58
N LEU A 348 -23.36 0.65 -3.18
CA LEU A 348 -24.43 0.25 -4.10
C LEU A 348 -24.81 1.41 -5.02
N ASN A 349 -24.91 2.63 -4.49
CA ASN A 349 -25.18 3.82 -5.29
C ASN A 349 -24.01 4.18 -6.20
N VAL A 350 -22.77 4.11 -5.70
CA VAL A 350 -21.57 4.30 -6.53
C VAL A 350 -21.54 3.30 -7.69
N TYR A 351 -21.77 2.02 -7.41
CA TYR A 351 -21.83 0.98 -8.44
C TYR A 351 -22.91 1.28 -9.49
N ARG A 352 -24.13 1.65 -9.08
CA ARG A 352 -25.21 2.03 -10.00
C ARG A 352 -24.84 3.21 -10.91
N ASN A 353 -24.10 4.18 -10.39
CA ASN A 353 -23.69 5.37 -11.14
C ASN A 353 -22.60 5.08 -12.17
N ILE A 354 -21.76 4.06 -11.95
CA ILE A 354 -20.64 3.73 -12.83
C ILE A 354 -20.88 2.45 -13.65
N LYS A 355 -21.99 1.74 -13.44
CA LYS A 355 -22.29 0.49 -14.11
C LYS A 355 -22.32 0.72 -15.65
N PRO A 356 -21.50 0.00 -16.44
CA PRO A 356 -21.57 0.06 -17.90
C PRO A 356 -22.88 -0.53 -18.42
N ASP A 357 -23.43 0.02 -19.50
CA ASP A 357 -24.63 -0.48 -20.17
C ASP A 357 -24.46 -1.91 -20.75
N SER A 358 -23.22 -2.36 -20.96
CA SER A 358 -22.93 -3.72 -21.40
C SER A 358 -21.61 -4.23 -20.81
N PHE A 359 -21.68 -5.09 -19.80
CA PHE A 359 -20.53 -5.93 -19.44
C PHE A 359 -20.38 -7.05 -20.48
N LYS A 360 -19.32 -6.99 -21.29
CA LYS A 360 -19.05 -8.02 -22.31
C LYS A 360 -18.36 -9.28 -21.76
N ASP A 361 -17.92 -9.25 -20.51
CA ASP A 361 -17.17 -10.36 -19.89
C ASP A 361 -18.04 -11.25 -18.98
N LYS A 362 -17.76 -12.57 -18.98
CA LYS A 362 -18.54 -13.61 -18.28
C LYS A 362 -18.51 -13.48 -16.75
N GLN A 363 -17.39 -12.99 -16.21
CA GLN A 363 -17.20 -12.83 -14.77
C GLN A 363 -18.08 -11.67 -14.24
N ASN A 364 -18.12 -10.56 -14.97
CA ASN A 364 -18.93 -9.38 -14.62
C ASN A 364 -20.44 -9.61 -14.79
N THR A 365 -20.87 -10.46 -15.71
CA THR A 365 -22.29 -10.88 -15.81
C THR A 365 -22.74 -11.71 -14.62
N THR A 366 -21.83 -12.40 -13.93
CA THR A 366 -22.14 -13.13 -12.69
C THR A 366 -22.35 -12.16 -11.54
N TYR A 367 -21.51 -11.14 -11.44
CA TYR A 367 -21.61 -10.13 -10.41
C TYR A 367 -22.83 -9.24 -10.56
N ASP A 368 -23.20 -8.85 -11.78
CA ASP A 368 -24.42 -8.08 -12.03
C ASP A 368 -25.66 -8.83 -11.56
N LYS A 369 -25.72 -10.14 -11.85
CA LYS A 369 -26.77 -11.03 -11.32
C LYS A 369 -26.75 -11.10 -9.80
N GLN A 370 -25.58 -11.11 -9.18
CA GLN A 370 -25.47 -11.10 -7.71
C GLN A 370 -25.99 -9.79 -7.13
N VAL A 371 -25.62 -8.63 -7.68
CA VAL A 371 -26.13 -7.32 -7.24
C VAL A 371 -27.65 -7.22 -7.41
N ASP A 372 -28.19 -7.74 -8.52
CA ASP A 372 -29.63 -7.76 -8.77
C ASP A 372 -30.36 -8.71 -7.79
N LEU A 373 -29.83 -9.92 -7.57
CA LEU A 373 -30.36 -10.89 -6.60
C LEU A 373 -30.31 -10.34 -5.17
N MET A 374 -29.23 -9.65 -4.82
CA MET A 374 -29.07 -9.02 -3.51
C MET A 374 -30.00 -7.82 -3.35
N SER A 375 -30.20 -7.01 -4.40
CA SER A 375 -31.20 -5.94 -4.41
C SER A 375 -32.62 -6.48 -4.19
N LEU A 376 -32.94 -7.63 -4.80
CA LEU A 376 -34.21 -8.32 -4.58
C LEU A 376 -34.34 -8.83 -3.14
N HIS A 377 -33.29 -9.43 -2.58
CA HIS A 377 -33.28 -9.89 -1.19
C HIS A 377 -33.49 -8.72 -0.22
N ILE A 378 -32.84 -7.58 -0.44
CA ILE A 378 -33.03 -6.35 0.35
C ILE A 378 -34.49 -5.92 0.33
N MET A 379 -35.13 -5.89 -0.85
CA MET A 379 -36.55 -5.55 -0.96
C MET A 379 -37.44 -6.52 -0.16
N GLN A 380 -37.15 -7.81 -0.21
CA GLN A 380 -37.89 -8.84 0.53
C GLN A 380 -37.74 -8.67 2.05
N VAL A 381 -36.53 -8.45 2.55
CA VAL A 381 -36.26 -8.23 3.99
C VAL A 381 -36.94 -6.95 4.48
N HIS A 382 -36.87 -5.87 3.69
CA HIS A 382 -37.59 -4.62 4.00
C HIS A 382 -39.10 -4.84 4.09
N GLN A 383 -39.66 -5.57 3.13
CA GLN A 383 -41.09 -5.89 3.12
C GLN A 383 -41.47 -6.71 4.35
N GLN A 384 -40.70 -7.76 4.68
CA GLN A 384 -40.96 -8.60 5.85
C GLN A 384 -40.92 -7.81 7.15
N LYS A 385 -39.89 -6.99 7.38
CA LYS A 385 -39.80 -6.19 8.62
C LYS A 385 -40.87 -5.10 8.70
N TYR A 386 -41.26 -4.51 7.56
CA TYR A 386 -42.40 -3.59 7.53
C TYR A 386 -43.70 -4.31 7.92
N GLU A 387 -43.95 -5.50 7.38
CA GLU A 387 -45.12 -6.32 7.73
C GLU A 387 -45.12 -6.73 9.22
N GLU A 388 -43.96 -7.08 9.77
CA GLU A 388 -43.80 -7.35 11.21
C GLU A 388 -44.10 -6.13 12.08
N GLU A 389 -43.61 -4.96 11.69
CA GLU A 389 -43.87 -3.71 12.39
C GLU A 389 -45.36 -3.33 12.34
N GLN A 390 -46.02 -3.47 11.19
CA GLN A 390 -47.45 -3.25 11.05
C GLN A 390 -48.25 -4.20 11.94
N LYS A 391 -47.90 -5.50 11.97
CA LYS A 391 -48.51 -6.48 12.89
C LYS A 391 -48.31 -6.09 14.35
N ARG A 392 -47.10 -5.66 14.73
CA ARG A 392 -46.81 -5.20 16.09
C ARG A 392 -47.67 -3.99 16.48
N LEU A 393 -47.75 -2.98 15.61
CA LEU A 393 -48.57 -1.78 15.83
C LEU A 393 -50.06 -2.14 15.94
N GLN A 394 -50.54 -3.09 15.12
CA GLN A 394 -51.92 -3.57 15.19
C GLN A 394 -52.21 -4.30 16.51
N ILE A 395 -51.30 -5.16 16.98
CA ILE A 395 -51.42 -5.83 18.29
C ILE A 395 -51.42 -4.79 19.42
N GLU A 396 -50.57 -3.76 19.36
CA GLU A 396 -50.51 -2.72 20.38
C GLU A 396 -51.78 -1.86 20.38
N ALA A 397 -52.29 -1.50 19.19
CA ALA A 397 -53.56 -0.81 19.04
C ALA A 397 -54.73 -1.63 19.58
N GLN A 398 -54.77 -2.94 19.31
CA GLN A 398 -55.80 -3.84 19.83
C GLN A 398 -55.72 -3.93 21.36
N LYS A 399 -54.52 -4.09 21.95
CA LYS A 399 -54.34 -4.06 23.41
C LYS A 399 -54.85 -2.75 24.03
N ARG A 400 -54.60 -1.61 23.39
CA ARG A 400 -55.12 -0.30 23.83
C ARG A 400 -56.65 -0.24 23.73
N TYR A 401 -57.23 -0.75 22.64
CA TYR A 401 -58.67 -0.81 22.44
C TYR A 401 -59.35 -1.71 23.48
N ASP A 402 -58.82 -2.92 23.72
CA ASP A 402 -59.35 -3.86 24.71
C ASP A 402 -59.26 -3.33 26.14
N ALA A 403 -58.31 -2.43 26.42
CA ALA A 403 -58.21 -1.72 27.69
C ALA A 403 -59.19 -0.54 27.83
N MET A 404 -59.77 0.00 26.74
CA MET A 404 -60.68 1.16 26.78
C MET A 404 -61.92 0.96 27.68
N PRO A 405 -62.59 -0.21 27.71
CA PRO A 405 -63.70 -0.45 28.63
C PRO A 405 -63.28 -0.34 30.11
N VAL A 406 -62.06 -0.79 30.45
CA VAL A 406 -61.49 -0.68 31.80
C VAL A 406 -61.24 0.78 32.14
N TYR A 407 -60.61 1.54 31.23
CA TYR A 407 -60.41 2.98 31.41
C TYR A 407 -61.73 3.75 31.52
N LYS A 408 -62.74 3.42 30.71
CA LYS A 408 -64.08 4.03 30.80
C LYS A 408 -64.77 3.71 32.13
N ARG A 409 -64.66 2.48 32.65
CA ARG A 409 -65.19 2.12 33.98
C ARG A 409 -64.46 2.86 35.09
N PHE A 410 -63.14 2.94 35.01
CA PHE A 410 -62.31 3.65 35.99
C PHE A 410 -62.61 5.15 36.00
N ALA A 411 -62.68 5.79 34.82
CA ALA A 411 -63.08 7.19 34.66
C ALA A 411 -64.51 7.45 35.16
N LYS A 412 -65.47 6.54 34.92
CA LYS A 412 -66.83 6.64 35.48
C LYS A 412 -66.82 6.53 37.01
N LYS A 413 -65.97 5.66 37.58
CA LYS A 413 -65.81 5.50 39.03
C LYS A 413 -65.22 6.76 39.67
N ILE A 414 -64.20 7.37 39.05
CA ILE A 414 -63.64 8.66 39.46
C ILE A 414 -64.69 9.77 39.35
N LYS A 415 -65.40 9.86 38.23
CA LYS A 415 -66.45 10.88 38.02
C LYS A 415 -67.56 10.76 39.05
N ASN A 416 -67.94 9.54 39.44
CA ASN A 416 -68.89 9.28 40.52
C ASN A 416 -68.33 9.66 41.90
N MET A 417 -67.06 9.36 42.20
CA MET A 417 -66.39 9.81 43.43
C MET A 417 -66.36 11.34 43.54
N VAL A 418 -65.96 12.03 42.47
CA VAL A 418 -65.94 13.50 42.41
C VAL A 418 -67.35 14.07 42.60
N LYS A 419 -68.37 13.46 41.97
CA LYS A 419 -69.77 13.88 42.12
C LYS A 419 -70.31 13.67 43.54
N ASN A 420 -69.87 12.62 44.23
CA ASN A 420 -70.22 12.38 45.63
C ASN A 420 -69.50 13.36 46.58
N LEU A 421 -68.25 13.70 46.29
CA LEU A 421 -67.49 14.72 47.03
C LEU A 421 -68.10 16.13 46.85
N THR A 422 -68.64 16.46 45.67
CA THR A 422 -69.31 17.75 45.45
C THR A 422 -70.74 17.78 45.99
N LYS A 423 -71.47 16.66 46.05
CA LYS A 423 -72.76 16.58 46.76
C LYS A 423 -72.61 16.76 48.28
N SER A 424 -71.54 16.24 48.86
CA SER A 424 -71.21 16.39 50.29
C SER A 424 -70.98 17.85 50.72
N LYS A 425 -70.62 18.74 49.79
CA LYS A 425 -70.43 20.18 50.05
C LYS A 425 -71.70 21.03 50.04
N ASN A 426 -72.86 20.48 49.67
CA ASN A 426 -74.13 21.20 49.68
C ASN A 426 -75.04 20.86 50.87
N ASP A 427 -74.60 19.97 51.78
CA ASP A 427 -75.37 19.54 52.96
C ASP A 427 -74.61 19.78 54.30
N LYS A 428 -73.60 20.65 54.33
CA LYS A 428 -72.98 21.16 55.56
C LYS A 428 -72.13 22.40 55.33
#